data_AF-A0A8S3WDY7-F1
#
_entry.id   AF-A0A8S3WDY7-F1
#
_cell.length_a   1.000
_cell.length_b   1.000
_cell.length_c   1.000
_cell.angle_alpha   90.00
_cell.angle_beta   90.00
_cell.angle_gamma   90.00
#
_symmetry.space_group_name_H-M   'P 1'
#
loop_
_entity.id
_entity.type
_entity.pdbx_description
1 polymer ?
#
loop_
_entity_poly.entity_id
_entity_poly.type
_entity_poly.pdbx_seq_one_letter_code
_entity_poly.pdbx_strand_id
1 'polypeptide(L)'
;MPGRVVTLIPSEDPNSTVWGVAYKIRSEDIEDVTNHLDFREKNGYSKKTVTFHPKDKGLESFDLTLYIATTENESYAGPASIEAIAKQVINCHGPSGSNKEYVYNLARAMREIAPGVDDDHLFSLEAAIRRLDKDLK
;
A
#
# COMPACT_ATOMS: atom_id res chain seq x y z
N MET A 1 -3.82 -13.18 15.62
CA MET A 1 -2.95 -13.31 14.44
C MET A 1 -2.60 -11.92 13.93
N PRO A 2 -1.40 -11.68 13.40
CA PRO A 2 -1.06 -10.41 12.77
C PRO A 2 -1.88 -10.20 11.50
N GLY A 3 -2.23 -8.95 11.22
CA GLY A 3 -2.85 -8.54 9.96
C GLY A 3 -1.90 -8.66 8.76
N ARG A 4 -2.42 -8.36 7.56
CA ARG A 4 -1.66 -8.19 6.32
C ARG A 4 -1.96 -6.81 5.76
N VAL A 5 -0.92 -6.01 5.57
CA VAL A 5 -0.96 -4.68 4.93
C VAL A 5 0.02 -4.66 3.77
N VAL A 6 -0.12 -3.70 2.87
CA VAL A 6 0.72 -3.62 1.67
C VAL A 6 2.15 -3.17 2.01
N THR A 7 3.11 -3.64 1.22
CA THR A 7 4.44 -3.05 1.10
C THR A 7 4.85 -3.05 -0.38
N LEU A 8 5.89 -2.30 -0.73
CA LEU A 8 6.41 -2.23 -2.09
C LEU A 8 7.66 -3.09 -2.23
N ILE A 9 7.64 -3.98 -3.22
CA ILE A 9 8.76 -4.85 -3.54
C ILE A 9 9.40 -4.37 -4.86
N PRO A 10 10.74 -4.21 -4.92
CA PRO A 10 11.42 -3.89 -6.17
C PRO A 10 11.12 -4.93 -7.25
N SER A 11 10.83 -4.47 -8.47
CA SER A 11 10.61 -5.32 -9.64
C SER A 11 11.78 -5.15 -10.62
N GLU A 12 12.21 -6.25 -11.23
CA GLU A 12 13.14 -6.21 -12.37
C GLU A 12 12.42 -5.96 -13.70
N ASP A 13 11.10 -6.17 -13.76
CA ASP A 13 10.29 -5.81 -14.93
C ASP A 13 10.12 -4.28 -14.99
N PRO A 14 10.61 -3.60 -16.05
CA PRO A 14 10.48 -2.16 -16.22
C PRO A 14 9.04 -1.70 -16.49
N ASN A 15 8.11 -2.62 -16.80
CA ASN A 15 6.70 -2.32 -17.00
C ASN A 15 5.89 -2.41 -15.70
N SER A 16 6.48 -2.90 -14.61
CA SER A 16 5.82 -2.91 -13.30
C SER A 16 5.59 -1.49 -12.82
N THR A 17 4.35 -1.19 -12.44
CA THR A 17 3.96 0.13 -11.97
C THR A 17 3.10 0.02 -10.72
N VAL A 18 3.18 1.04 -9.87
CA VAL A 18 2.32 1.18 -8.69
C VAL A 18 1.65 2.54 -8.77
N TRP A 19 0.32 2.53 -8.68
CA TRP A 19 -0.46 3.75 -8.68
C TRP A 19 -0.71 4.23 -7.25
N GLY A 20 -0.74 5.55 -7.07
CA GLY A 20 -0.90 6.17 -5.78
C GLY A 20 -1.02 7.69 -5.88
N VAL A 21 -0.87 8.37 -4.75
CA VAL A 21 -0.99 9.82 -4.64
C VAL A 21 0.29 10.39 -4.03
N ALA A 22 0.84 11.43 -4.65
CA ALA A 22 1.92 12.23 -4.10
C ALA A 22 1.34 13.41 -3.29
N TYR A 23 1.74 13.55 -2.03
CA TYR A 23 1.30 14.64 -1.16
C TYR A 23 2.41 15.71 -1.05
N LYS A 24 2.08 16.96 -1.37
CA LYS A 24 2.99 18.09 -1.18
C LYS A 24 2.83 18.66 0.23
N ILE A 25 3.91 18.62 1.00
CA ILE A 25 3.98 19.25 2.32
C ILE A 25 4.32 20.74 2.13
N ARG A 26 3.68 21.63 2.90
CA ARG A 26 4.03 23.05 2.89
C ARG A 26 5.44 23.22 3.43
N SER A 27 6.21 24.15 2.86
CA SER A 27 7.65 24.29 3.17
C SER A 27 7.93 24.47 4.67
N GLU A 28 7.07 25.20 5.38
CA GLU A 28 7.16 25.42 6.83
C GLU A 28 6.89 24.17 7.68
N ASP A 29 6.14 23.19 7.15
CA ASP A 29 5.74 21.98 7.87
C ASP A 29 6.66 20.77 7.55
N ILE A 30 7.64 20.93 6.64
CA ILE A 30 8.45 19.80 6.15
C ILE A 30 9.18 19.11 7.30
N GLU A 31 9.81 19.88 8.18
CA GLU A 31 10.58 19.33 9.31
C GLU A 31 9.69 18.55 10.27
N ASP A 32 8.58 19.16 10.72
CA ASP A 32 7.65 18.55 11.67
C ASP A 32 6.99 17.29 11.10
N VAL A 33 6.51 17.34 9.85
CA VAL A 33 5.90 16.18 9.19
C VAL A 33 6.93 15.07 8.98
N THR A 34 8.15 15.40 8.55
CA THR A 34 9.21 14.42 8.35
C THR A 34 9.60 13.76 9.67
N ASN A 35 9.79 14.53 10.75
CA ASN A 35 10.11 14.01 12.07
C ASN A 35 9.01 13.09 12.60
N HIS A 36 7.74 13.46 12.39
CA HIS A 36 6.62 12.62 12.77
C HIS A 36 6.60 11.29 11.99
N LEU A 37 6.81 11.33 10.68
CA LEU A 37 6.87 10.14 9.83
C LEU A 37 8.07 9.26 10.21
N ASP A 38 9.25 9.83 10.41
CA ASP A 38 10.45 9.10 10.80
C ASP A 38 10.25 8.38 12.15
N PHE A 39 9.59 9.02 13.12
CA PHE A 39 9.24 8.37 14.39
C PHE A 39 8.22 7.25 14.24
N ARG A 40 7.21 7.44 13.38
CA ARG A 40 6.17 6.42 13.14
C ARG A 40 6.73 5.19 12.44
N GLU A 41 7.64 5.40 11.49
CA GLU A 41 8.18 4.38 10.60
C GLU A 41 9.51 3.77 11.09
N LYS A 42 9.99 4.16 12.28
CA LYS A 42 11.25 3.68 12.89
C LYS A 42 11.42 2.15 12.98
N ASN A 43 10.33 1.40 12.89
CA ASN A 43 10.31 -0.06 12.97
C ASN A 43 10.51 -0.72 11.60
N GLY A 44 11.69 -0.50 11.01
CA GLY A 44 12.17 -1.23 9.84
C GLY A 44 11.67 -0.75 8.48
N TYR A 45 11.14 0.48 8.39
CA TYR A 45 10.93 1.14 7.11
C TYR A 45 12.17 1.96 6.74
N SER A 46 12.48 1.97 5.44
CA SER A 46 13.56 2.76 4.86
C SER A 46 12.99 3.91 4.05
N LYS A 47 13.57 5.09 4.20
CA LYS A 47 13.28 6.27 3.37
C LYS A 47 14.03 6.16 2.05
N LYS A 48 13.32 6.24 0.93
CA LYS A 48 13.88 6.21 -0.43
C LYS A 48 13.41 7.42 -1.23
N THR A 49 14.29 7.94 -2.06
CA THR A 49 13.93 8.91 -3.10
C THR A 49 13.63 8.13 -4.37
N VAL A 50 12.46 8.35 -4.96
CA VAL A 50 12.01 7.74 -6.21
C VAL A 50 11.45 8.79 -7.14
N THR A 51 11.48 8.55 -8.44
CA THR A 51 10.82 9.44 -9.40
C THR A 51 9.33 9.13 -9.47
N PHE A 52 8.50 10.14 -9.22
CA PHE A 52 7.05 10.06 -9.41
C PHE A 52 6.67 10.51 -10.82
N HIS A 53 5.79 9.76 -11.46
CA HIS A 53 5.27 10.06 -12.80
C HIS A 53 3.79 10.46 -12.69
N PRO A 54 3.47 11.77 -12.76
CA PRO A 54 2.08 12.22 -12.67
C PRO A 54 1.20 11.65 -13.77
N LYS A 55 -0.07 11.39 -13.44
CA LYS A 55 -1.09 11.00 -14.43
C LYS A 55 -1.36 12.12 -15.44
N ASP A 56 -1.31 13.36 -14.97
CA ASP A 56 -1.44 14.55 -15.82
C ASP A 56 -0.16 14.72 -16.65
N LYS A 57 -0.29 14.57 -17.97
CA LYS A 57 0.82 14.68 -18.93
C LYS A 57 1.39 16.10 -19.04
N GLY A 58 0.69 17.10 -18.50
CA GLY A 58 1.19 18.47 -18.41
C GLY A 58 2.18 18.69 -17.25
N LEU A 59 2.30 17.74 -16.33
CA LEU A 59 3.22 17.81 -15.20
C LEU A 59 4.49 17.01 -15.48
N GLU A 60 5.64 17.63 -15.24
CA GLU A 60 6.92 16.93 -15.28
C GLU A 60 7.04 15.95 -14.11
N SER A 61 7.77 14.87 -14.35
CA SER A 61 8.18 13.95 -13.28
C SER A 61 9.08 14.64 -12.27
N PHE A 62 8.94 14.26 -11.00
CA PHE A 62 9.69 14.87 -9.90
C PHE A 62 10.06 13.85 -8.82
N ASP A 63 11.03 14.20 -7.99
CA ASP A 63 11.50 13.37 -6.90
C ASP A 63 10.49 13.32 -5.75
N LEU A 64 10.20 12.11 -5.29
CA LEU A 64 9.30 11.80 -4.20
C LEU A 64 10.04 11.04 -3.10
N THR A 65 9.80 11.43 -1.86
CA THR A 65 10.21 10.65 -0.69
C THR A 65 9.18 9.56 -0.40
N LEU A 66 9.64 8.32 -0.27
CA LEU A 66 8.82 7.14 -0.06
C LEU A 66 9.35 6.32 1.12
N TYR A 67 8.46 5.91 2.02
CA TYR A 67 8.80 5.02 3.14
C TYR A 67 8.40 3.58 2.77
N ILE A 68 9.36 2.66 2.77
CA ILE A 68 9.14 1.26 2.35
C ILE A 68 9.70 0.31 3.40
N ALA A 69 8.89 -0.65 3.85
CA ALA A 69 9.38 -1.81 4.59
C ALA A 69 10.06 -2.78 3.63
N THR A 70 11.37 -2.97 3.78
CA THR A 70 12.13 -3.92 2.96
C THR A 70 11.80 -5.36 3.37
N THR A 71 12.25 -6.32 2.57
CA THR A 71 12.13 -7.76 2.86
C THR A 71 12.89 -8.19 4.11
N GLU A 72 13.77 -7.33 4.64
CA GLU A 72 14.54 -7.54 5.87
C GLU A 72 13.77 -7.11 7.13
N ASN A 73 12.63 -6.45 6.97
CA ASN A 73 11.78 -6.04 8.10
C ASN A 73 11.25 -7.29 8.84
N GLU A 74 11.32 -7.31 10.17
CA GLU A 74 10.84 -8.43 11.00
C GLU A 74 9.35 -8.74 10.82
N SER A 75 8.55 -7.75 10.40
CA SER A 75 7.13 -7.88 10.09
C SER A 75 6.86 -8.32 8.64
N TYR A 76 7.91 -8.52 7.82
CA TYR A 76 7.75 -9.00 6.45
C TYR A 76 7.31 -10.46 6.45
N ALA A 77 6.01 -10.67 6.23
CA ALA A 77 5.41 -11.99 6.26
C ALA A 77 5.57 -12.80 4.94
N GLY A 78 6.43 -12.32 4.03
CA GLY A 78 6.79 -13.02 2.80
C GLY A 78 5.69 -13.15 1.74
N PRO A 79 6.04 -13.72 0.56
CA PRO A 79 5.07 -14.06 -0.47
C PRO A 79 4.13 -15.18 0.01
N ALA A 80 2.87 -15.11 -0.41
CA ALA A 80 1.86 -16.11 -0.14
C ALA A 80 0.80 -16.10 -1.26
N SER A 81 0.05 -17.20 -1.41
CA SER A 81 -1.05 -17.22 -2.37
C SER A 81 -2.17 -16.26 -1.98
N ILE A 82 -2.90 -15.76 -2.97
CA ILE A 82 -4.06 -14.88 -2.76
C ILE A 82 -5.05 -15.50 -1.76
N GLU A 83 -5.33 -16.79 -1.84
CA GLU A 83 -6.23 -17.48 -0.91
C GLU A 83 -5.70 -17.52 0.52
N ALA A 84 -4.39 -17.72 0.70
CA ALA A 84 -3.77 -17.72 2.02
C ALA A 84 -3.83 -16.33 2.66
N ILE A 85 -3.50 -15.29 1.87
CA ILE A 85 -3.61 -13.89 2.31
C ILE A 85 -5.07 -13.56 2.63
N ALA A 86 -6.03 -13.89 1.76
CA ALA A 86 -7.45 -13.63 1.97
C ALA A 86 -7.96 -14.27 3.27
N LYS A 87 -7.64 -15.54 3.53
CA LYS A 87 -8.01 -16.23 4.78
C LYS A 87 -7.42 -15.53 6.01
N GLN A 88 -6.18 -15.06 5.94
CA GLN A 88 -5.57 -14.30 7.03
C GLN A 88 -6.30 -12.96 7.24
N VAL A 89 -6.52 -12.21 6.15
CA VAL A 89 -7.18 -10.90 6.18
C VAL A 89 -8.60 -10.96 6.76
N ILE A 90 -9.40 -11.96 6.38
CA ILE A 90 -10.79 -12.12 6.86
C ILE A 90 -10.84 -12.24 8.39
N ASN A 91 -9.89 -12.96 8.98
CA ASN A 91 -9.90 -13.32 10.41
C ASN A 91 -9.12 -12.35 11.31
N CYS A 92 -8.51 -11.29 10.74
CA CYS A 92 -7.67 -10.36 11.48
C CYS A 92 -8.38 -9.03 11.78
N HIS A 93 -8.22 -8.56 13.02
CA HIS A 93 -8.74 -7.29 13.50
C HIS A 93 -7.68 -6.64 14.40
N GLY A 94 -7.50 -5.33 14.26
CA GLY A 94 -6.58 -4.54 15.07
C GLY A 94 -7.27 -3.32 15.68
N PRO A 95 -6.53 -2.47 16.41
CA PRO A 95 -7.10 -1.25 17.01
C PRO A 95 -7.75 -0.30 16.00
N SER A 96 -7.32 -0.35 14.74
CA SER A 96 -7.84 0.48 13.63
C SER A 96 -9.01 -0.15 12.87
N GLY A 97 -9.54 -1.29 13.32
CA GLY A 97 -10.66 -1.99 12.68
C GLY A 97 -10.27 -3.30 12.00
N SER A 98 -11.13 -3.79 11.10
CA SER A 98 -10.95 -5.09 10.46
C SER A 98 -9.97 -5.02 9.29
N ASN A 99 -9.14 -6.04 9.11
CA ASN A 99 -8.17 -6.07 8.02
C ASN A 99 -8.85 -6.18 6.64
N LYS A 100 -10.04 -6.79 6.54
CA LYS A 100 -10.79 -6.80 5.27
C LYS A 100 -11.28 -5.41 4.87
N GLU A 101 -11.67 -4.58 5.84
CA GLU A 101 -12.05 -3.18 5.58
C GLU A 101 -10.88 -2.38 5.02
N TYR A 102 -9.66 -2.61 5.52
CA TYR A 102 -8.45 -2.03 4.95
C TYR A 102 -8.30 -2.35 3.46
N VAL A 103 -8.44 -3.63 3.07
CA VAL A 103 -8.32 -4.04 1.65
C VAL A 103 -9.43 -3.42 0.80
N TYR A 104 -10.68 -3.43 1.28
CA TYR A 104 -11.80 -2.82 0.56
C TYR A 104 -11.66 -1.32 0.38
N ASN A 105 -11.20 -0.61 1.41
CA ASN A 105 -10.94 0.82 1.33
C ASN A 105 -9.84 1.14 0.33
N LEU A 106 -8.76 0.35 0.32
CA LEU A 106 -7.68 0.51 -0.66
C LEU A 106 -8.17 0.25 -2.09
N ALA A 107 -8.89 -0.86 -2.33
CA ALA A 107 -9.44 -1.19 -3.64
C ALA A 107 -10.44 -0.15 -4.14
N ARG A 108 -11.26 0.42 -3.24
CA ARG A 108 -12.13 1.56 -3.57
C ARG A 108 -11.32 2.81 -3.94
N ALA A 109 -10.36 3.20 -3.11
CA ALA A 109 -9.53 4.37 -3.37
C ALA A 109 -8.78 4.25 -4.70
N MET A 110 -8.24 3.07 -5.03
CA MET A 110 -7.56 2.82 -6.30
C MET A 110 -8.46 3.04 -7.52
N ARG A 111 -9.72 2.56 -7.46
CA ARG A 111 -10.71 2.80 -8.53
C ARG A 111 -11.05 4.28 -8.70
N GLU A 112 -11.00 5.06 -7.62
CA GLU A 112 -11.28 6.51 -7.65
C GLU A 112 -10.09 7.33 -8.18
N ILE A 113 -8.87 7.05 -7.71
CA ILE A 113 -7.67 7.83 -8.09
C ILE A 113 -7.14 7.45 -9.49
N ALA A 114 -7.28 6.18 -9.87
CA ALA A 114 -6.73 5.63 -11.10
C ALA A 114 -7.79 4.81 -11.87
N PRO A 115 -8.88 5.46 -12.34
CA PRO A 115 -9.93 4.76 -13.09
C PRO A 115 -9.35 4.12 -14.36
N GLY A 116 -9.67 2.85 -14.57
CA GLY A 116 -9.21 2.05 -15.71
C GLY A 116 -7.85 1.35 -15.50
N VAL A 117 -7.19 1.56 -14.36
CA VAL A 117 -6.00 0.80 -13.98
C VAL A 117 -6.43 -0.47 -13.25
N ASP A 118 -5.88 -1.60 -13.69
CA ASP A 118 -6.07 -2.89 -13.05
C ASP A 118 -4.84 -3.21 -12.18
N ASP A 119 -5.02 -3.22 -10.87
CA ASP A 119 -4.04 -3.78 -9.93
C ASP A 119 -4.44 -5.23 -9.68
N ASP A 120 -3.92 -6.13 -10.52
CA ASP A 120 -4.27 -7.55 -10.55
C ASP A 120 -4.19 -8.19 -9.15
N HIS A 121 -3.16 -7.83 -8.37
CA HIS A 121 -2.96 -8.41 -7.04
C HIS A 121 -4.03 -7.93 -6.06
N LEU A 122 -4.25 -6.61 -5.98
CA LEU A 122 -5.21 -6.01 -5.06
C LEU A 122 -6.64 -6.47 -5.37
N PHE A 123 -7.03 -6.47 -6.64
CA PHE A 123 -8.39 -6.84 -7.03
C PHE A 123 -8.63 -8.35 -6.97
N SER A 124 -7.61 -9.18 -7.25
CA SER A 124 -7.69 -10.63 -6.98
C SER A 124 -7.86 -10.91 -5.49
N LEU A 125 -7.15 -10.18 -4.63
CA LEU A 125 -7.28 -10.31 -3.18
C LEU A 125 -8.67 -9.87 -2.71
N GLU A 126 -9.18 -8.72 -3.17
CA GLU A 126 -10.53 -8.27 -2.86
C GLU A 126 -11.57 -9.33 -3.25
N ALA A 127 -11.49 -9.86 -4.47
CA ALA A 127 -12.42 -10.87 -4.98
C ALA A 127 -12.34 -12.16 -4.16
N ALA A 128 -11.14 -12.61 -3.79
CA ALA A 128 -10.94 -13.77 -2.95
C ALA A 128 -11.54 -13.58 -1.55
N ILE A 129 -11.37 -12.40 -0.94
CA ILE A 129 -11.98 -12.08 0.36
C ILE A 129 -13.51 -12.14 0.24
N ARG A 130 -14.11 -11.48 -0.76
CA ARG A 130 -15.58 -11.50 -0.96
C ARG A 130 -16.15 -12.90 -1.16
N ARG A 131 -15.41 -13.77 -1.85
CA ARG A 131 -15.81 -15.16 -2.09
C ARG A 131 -15.70 -16.05 -0.85
N LEU A 132 -14.72 -15.80 0.00
CA LEU A 132 -14.40 -16.66 1.15
C LEU A 132 -15.03 -16.18 2.46
N ASP A 133 -15.36 -14.90 2.57
CA ASP A 133 -15.97 -14.31 3.76
C ASP A 133 -17.46 -14.66 3.83
N LYS A 134 -17.79 -15.59 4.74
CA LYS A 134 -19.16 -16.08 4.94
C LYS A 134 -20.06 -15.06 5.62
N ASP A 135 -19.48 -13.98 6.15
CA ASP A 135 -20.21 -12.92 6.86
C ASP A 135 -20.59 -11.74 5.96
N LEU A 136 -20.27 -11.78 4.65
CA LEU A 136 -20.90 -10.88 3.67
C LEU A 136 -22.38 -11.28 3.52
N LYS A 137 -23.24 -10.63 4.30
CA LYS A 137 -24.68 -10.59 4.04
C LYS A 137 -25.01 -9.49 3.04
#